data_AF-A0A9E0XA45-F1
#
_entry.id   AF-A0A9E0XA45-F1
#
_cell.length_a   1.000
_cell.length_b   1.000
_cell.length_c   1.000
_cell.angle_alpha   90.00
_cell.angle_beta   90.00
_cell.angle_gamma   90.00
#
_symmetry.space_group_name_H-M   'P 1'
#
loop_
_entity.id
_entity.type
_entity.pdbx_description
1 polymer ?
#
loop_
_entity_poly.entity_id
_entity_poly.type
_entity_poly.pdbx_seq_one_letter_code
_entity_poly.pdbx_strand_id
1 'polypeptide(L)'
;MSSPSIDLFTRLTRAGADTEALHPILEELGALAETPNAFEFNRCMHALAQSPLLASCAFGAWLATSPNLQAAKALQLELSVEHLAGEQLVAFEPARLAPGAAIIVAYRLAALDAGTAVVLGWLIACLQADVEHAGERLAGLLLYIGRQFPGTTSRLLDRLDPALVARYPWLGETRTALADAAASRAAAPTLKELVLAVADREILHRQRIREQRDIHQRAEETSVLMRFMTRSHFKYAREVALQFEVDGATAEQPVVMQEHGLSVELPFLDMSDPVGQVSRRRRLVRGDVP
;
A
#
# COMPACT_ATOMS: atom_id res chain seq x y z
N MET A 1 24.28 -28.74 22.12
CA MET A 1 23.29 -29.51 21.34
C MET A 1 22.55 -28.51 20.48
N SER A 2 22.85 -28.51 19.19
CA SER A 2 22.41 -27.55 18.18
C SER A 2 20.95 -27.81 17.77
N SER A 3 20.04 -26.87 18.06
CA SER A 3 18.64 -26.95 17.62
C SER A 3 18.52 -26.77 16.10
N PRO A 4 17.68 -27.56 15.41
CA PRO A 4 17.55 -27.54 13.95
C PRO A 4 16.53 -26.50 13.47
N SER A 5 16.54 -25.29 14.03
CA SER A 5 15.79 -24.16 13.46
C SER A 5 16.69 -23.50 12.41
N ILE A 6 16.63 -23.98 11.17
CA ILE A 6 17.19 -23.22 10.05
C ILE A 6 16.33 -21.96 9.94
N ASP A 7 16.94 -20.80 10.22
CA ASP A 7 16.38 -19.46 10.06
C ASP A 7 15.40 -19.38 8.88
N LEU A 8 14.14 -19.05 9.16
CA LEU A 8 13.06 -18.96 8.17
C LEU A 8 13.42 -18.06 7.01
N PHE A 9 14.14 -16.97 7.29
CA PHE A 9 14.65 -16.07 6.27
C PHE A 9 15.66 -16.76 5.35
N THR A 10 16.56 -17.58 5.90
CA THR A 10 17.52 -18.36 5.11
C THR A 10 16.82 -19.42 4.25
N ARG A 11 15.73 -20.02 4.73
CA ARG A 11 14.90 -20.95 3.94
C ARG A 11 14.19 -20.23 2.80
N LEU A 12 13.57 -19.08 3.09
CA LEU A 12 12.87 -18.26 2.11
C LEU A 12 13.79 -17.81 0.98
N THR A 13 14.97 -17.28 1.33
CA THR A 13 15.97 -16.83 0.36
C THR A 13 16.54 -17.99 -0.48
N ARG A 14 16.69 -19.18 0.11
CA ARG A 14 17.15 -20.38 -0.62
C ARG A 14 16.08 -20.95 -1.54
N ALA A 15 14.81 -20.92 -1.15
CA ALA A 15 13.71 -21.39 -1.99
C ALA A 15 13.59 -20.55 -3.27
N GLY A 16 13.88 -19.24 -3.20
CA GLY A 16 14.00 -18.39 -4.38
C GLY A 16 12.74 -18.41 -5.25
N ALA A 17 12.83 -19.01 -6.45
CA ALA A 17 11.72 -19.10 -7.40
C ALA A 17 10.99 -20.46 -7.40
N ASP A 18 11.36 -21.38 -6.51
CA ASP A 18 10.77 -22.72 -6.42
C ASP A 18 9.45 -22.69 -5.64
N THR A 19 8.33 -22.72 -6.37
CA THR A 19 6.98 -22.65 -5.81
C THR A 19 6.69 -23.80 -4.83
N GLU A 20 7.21 -25.01 -5.08
CA GLU A 20 6.96 -26.17 -4.21
C GLU A 20 7.71 -26.02 -2.89
N ALA A 21 8.95 -25.53 -2.93
CA ALA A 21 9.73 -25.23 -1.74
C ALA A 21 9.18 -24.02 -0.94
N LEU A 22 8.57 -23.05 -1.62
CA LEU A 22 7.98 -21.86 -1.00
C LEU A 22 6.70 -22.16 -0.23
N HIS A 23 5.87 -23.09 -0.71
CA HIS A 23 4.56 -23.38 -0.11
C HIS A 23 4.61 -23.66 1.41
N PRO A 24 5.40 -24.61 1.92
CA PRO A 24 5.47 -24.88 3.36
C PRO A 24 6.06 -23.71 4.17
N ILE A 25 6.92 -22.89 3.56
CA ILE A 25 7.51 -21.71 4.21
C ILE A 25 6.43 -20.63 4.39
N LEU A 26 5.60 -20.40 3.37
CA LEU A 26 4.52 -19.43 3.41
C LEU A 26 3.40 -19.82 4.38
N GLU A 27 3.14 -21.13 4.55
CA GLU A 27 2.22 -21.61 5.59
C GLU A 27 2.76 -21.33 7.00
N GLU A 28 4.05 -21.62 7.24
CA GLU A 28 4.71 -21.36 8.51
C GLU A 28 4.77 -19.86 8.85
N LEU A 29 5.13 -19.02 7.87
CA LEU A 29 5.08 -17.55 8.00
C LEU A 29 3.65 -17.05 8.26
N GLY A 30 2.66 -17.69 7.63
CA GLY A 30 1.27 -17.41 7.88
C GLY A 30 0.89 -17.65 9.35
N ALA A 31 1.28 -18.78 9.92
CA ALA A 31 0.98 -19.09 11.32
C ALA A 31 1.65 -18.10 12.30
N LEU A 32 2.83 -17.58 11.94
CA LEU A 32 3.55 -16.58 12.74
C LEU A 32 2.92 -15.19 12.71
N ALA A 33 2.01 -14.90 11.77
CA ALA A 33 1.36 -13.60 11.70
C ALA A 33 0.45 -13.28 12.90
N GLU A 34 0.10 -14.29 13.72
CA GLU A 34 -0.62 -14.11 14.99
C GLU A 34 0.29 -13.58 16.12
N THR A 35 1.61 -13.65 15.95
CA THR A 35 2.62 -13.13 16.89
C THR A 35 3.63 -12.18 16.20
N PRO A 36 3.17 -11.02 15.68
CA PRO A 36 3.91 -10.16 14.74
C PRO A 36 5.16 -9.44 15.31
N ASN A 37 5.53 -9.69 16.57
CA ASN A 37 6.71 -9.08 17.20
C ASN A 37 8.02 -9.87 16.98
N ALA A 38 7.98 -10.93 16.18
CA ALA A 38 9.20 -11.63 15.79
C ALA A 38 9.96 -10.79 14.74
N PHE A 39 11.16 -10.33 15.08
CA PHE A 39 12.09 -9.69 14.14
C PHE A 39 12.24 -10.49 12.83
N GLU A 40 12.24 -11.82 12.93
CA GLU A 40 12.29 -12.74 11.78
C GLU A 40 11.09 -12.59 10.84
N PHE A 41 9.88 -12.38 11.37
CA PHE A 41 8.67 -12.20 10.58
C PHE A 41 8.74 -10.92 9.74
N ASN A 42 9.09 -9.79 10.38
CA ASN A 42 9.23 -8.51 9.67
C ASN A 42 10.33 -8.57 8.61
N ARG A 43 11.45 -9.24 8.91
CA ARG A 43 12.53 -9.45 7.94
C ARG A 43 12.09 -10.29 6.74
N CYS A 44 11.27 -11.33 6.96
CA CYS A 44 10.69 -12.12 5.89
C CYS A 44 9.68 -11.31 5.06
N MET A 45 8.81 -10.50 5.70
CA MET A 45 7.87 -9.64 4.99
C MET A 45 8.58 -8.64 4.08
N HIS A 46 9.65 -8.02 4.58
CA HIS A 46 10.49 -7.15 3.76
C HIS A 46 11.10 -7.90 2.57
N ALA A 47 11.63 -9.11 2.77
CA ALA A 47 12.18 -9.92 1.68
C ALA A 47 11.13 -10.33 0.63
N LEU A 48 9.91 -10.64 1.07
CA LEU A 48 8.78 -10.91 0.17
C LEU A 48 8.41 -9.67 -0.64
N ALA A 49 8.33 -8.49 0.00
CA ALA A 49 7.98 -7.23 -0.65
C ALA A 49 8.98 -6.81 -1.72
N GLN A 50 10.27 -7.08 -1.50
CA GLN A 50 11.35 -6.73 -2.43
C GLN A 50 11.43 -7.63 -3.68
N SER A 51 10.63 -8.70 -3.76
CA SER A 51 10.64 -9.64 -4.89
C SER A 51 9.24 -9.83 -5.48
N PRO A 52 9.00 -9.39 -6.73
CA PRO A 52 7.71 -9.56 -7.42
C PRO A 52 7.18 -10.99 -7.41
N LEU A 53 8.08 -11.95 -7.62
CA LEU A 53 7.77 -13.38 -7.62
C LEU A 53 7.32 -13.84 -6.23
N LEU A 54 8.12 -13.53 -5.21
CA LEU A 54 7.83 -13.96 -3.84
C LEU A 54 6.54 -13.34 -3.32
N ALA A 55 6.32 -12.05 -3.60
CA ALA A 55 5.08 -11.36 -3.26
C ALA A 55 3.87 -12.01 -3.95
N SER A 56 4.00 -12.39 -5.24
CA SER A 56 2.93 -13.09 -5.96
C SER A 56 2.61 -14.47 -5.39
N CYS A 57 3.63 -15.26 -5.06
CA CYS A 57 3.43 -16.55 -4.40
C CYS A 57 2.79 -16.40 -3.02
N ALA A 58 3.24 -15.43 -2.22
CA ALA A 58 2.70 -15.14 -0.90
C ALA A 58 1.23 -14.71 -0.94
N PHE A 59 0.88 -13.75 -1.80
CA PHE A 59 -0.52 -13.35 -1.97
C PHE A 59 -1.36 -14.49 -2.55
N GLY A 60 -0.84 -15.30 -3.48
CA GLY A 60 -1.53 -16.51 -3.93
C GLY A 60 -1.86 -17.45 -2.77
N ALA A 61 -0.87 -17.76 -1.92
CA ALA A 61 -1.05 -18.64 -0.78
C ALA A 61 -2.05 -18.10 0.25
N TRP A 62 -1.93 -16.82 0.62
CA TRP A 62 -2.69 -16.21 1.72
C TRP A 62 -4.02 -15.57 1.32
N LEU A 63 -4.20 -15.21 0.04
CA LEU A 63 -5.41 -14.58 -0.46
C LEU A 63 -6.18 -15.43 -1.46
N ALA A 64 -5.61 -16.45 -2.11
CA ALA A 64 -6.41 -17.32 -2.98
C ALA A 64 -6.97 -18.54 -2.23
N THR A 65 -6.08 -19.35 -1.65
CA THR A 65 -6.41 -20.70 -1.15
C THR A 65 -6.83 -20.72 0.32
N SER A 66 -6.00 -20.17 1.20
CA SER A 66 -6.24 -20.14 2.64
C SER A 66 -6.15 -18.70 3.11
N PRO A 67 -7.24 -18.08 3.62
CA PRO A 67 -7.25 -16.67 3.97
C PRO A 67 -6.42 -16.39 5.23
N ASN A 68 -5.09 -16.37 5.12
CA ASN A 68 -4.23 -15.84 6.16
C ASN A 68 -4.18 -14.31 6.03
N LEU A 69 -5.28 -13.69 6.47
CA LEU A 69 -5.49 -12.25 6.29
C LEU A 69 -4.46 -11.41 7.05
N GLN A 70 -3.92 -11.90 8.16
CA GLN A 70 -2.93 -11.13 8.93
C GLN A 70 -1.59 -11.08 8.21
N ALA A 71 -1.10 -12.21 7.69
CA ALA A 71 0.12 -12.24 6.88
C ALA A 71 -0.03 -11.42 5.60
N ALA A 72 -1.16 -11.55 4.91
CA ALA A 72 -1.44 -10.78 3.71
C ALA A 72 -1.54 -9.27 3.99
N LYS A 73 -2.14 -8.85 5.11
CA LYS A 73 -2.17 -7.44 5.53
C LYS A 73 -0.77 -6.91 5.84
N ALA A 74 0.07 -7.69 6.50
CA ALA A 74 1.44 -7.29 6.79
C ALA A 74 2.25 -7.05 5.50
N LEU A 75 2.19 -7.98 4.55
CA LEU A 75 2.85 -7.83 3.25
C LEU A 75 2.27 -6.67 2.42
N GLN A 76 0.95 -6.53 2.40
CA GLN A 76 0.28 -5.43 1.71
C GLN A 76 0.67 -4.08 2.32
N LEU A 77 0.78 -3.99 3.65
CA LEU A 77 1.20 -2.77 4.34
C LEU A 77 2.63 -2.40 3.94
N GLU A 78 3.57 -3.35 3.98
CA GLU A 78 4.96 -3.13 3.58
C GLU A 78 5.04 -2.55 2.14
N LEU A 79 4.35 -3.20 1.20
CA LEU A 79 4.30 -2.73 -0.20
C LEU A 79 3.61 -1.38 -0.36
N SER A 80 2.54 -1.13 0.41
CA SER A 80 1.78 0.12 0.34
C SER A 80 2.54 1.29 0.95
N VAL A 81 3.37 1.06 1.96
CA VAL A 81 4.26 2.08 2.54
C VAL A 81 5.37 2.44 1.55
N GLU A 82 5.99 1.45 0.91
CA GLU A 82 7.03 1.66 -0.10
C GLU A 82 6.49 2.42 -1.33
N HIS A 83 5.24 2.18 -1.72
CA HIS A 83 4.60 2.77 -2.90
C HIS A 83 3.52 3.81 -2.57
N LEU A 84 3.60 4.42 -1.38
CA LEU A 84 2.55 5.28 -0.84
C LEU A 84 2.27 6.52 -1.70
N ALA A 85 3.30 7.06 -2.35
CA ALA A 85 3.18 8.19 -3.28
C ALA A 85 2.47 7.84 -4.60
N GLY A 86 2.30 6.55 -4.90
CA GLY A 86 1.60 6.08 -6.09
C GLY A 86 2.27 6.51 -7.40
N GLU A 87 3.61 6.58 -7.42
CA GLU A 87 4.35 6.99 -8.62
C GLU A 87 4.51 5.83 -9.61
N GLN A 88 4.70 4.62 -9.13
CA GLN A 88 4.96 3.45 -9.96
C GLN A 88 4.04 2.30 -9.55
N LEU A 89 3.70 1.47 -10.53
CA LEU A 89 2.97 0.23 -10.28
C LEU A 89 3.91 -0.77 -9.62
N VAL A 90 3.39 -1.50 -8.63
CA VAL A 90 4.12 -2.62 -8.04
C VAL A 90 4.17 -3.77 -9.03
N ALA A 91 5.36 -4.33 -9.26
CA ALA A 91 5.54 -5.47 -10.16
C ALA A 91 5.12 -6.78 -9.49
N PHE A 92 4.48 -7.67 -10.25
CA PHE A 92 4.01 -8.99 -9.80
C PHE A 92 4.13 -10.03 -10.93
N GLU A 93 4.15 -11.31 -10.56
CA GLU A 93 4.13 -12.47 -11.48
C GLU A 93 2.90 -13.38 -11.25
N PRO A 94 1.66 -12.91 -11.52
CA PRO A 94 0.45 -13.70 -11.28
C PRO A 94 0.31 -14.91 -12.22
N ALA A 95 1.09 -14.97 -13.31
CA ALA A 95 1.11 -16.08 -14.27
C ALA A 95 1.43 -17.45 -13.64
N ARG A 96 2.05 -17.45 -12.45
CA ARG A 96 2.40 -18.68 -11.70
C ARG A 96 1.23 -19.24 -10.91
N LEU A 97 0.13 -18.50 -10.79
CA LEU A 97 -1.07 -18.90 -10.07
C LEU A 97 -2.10 -19.45 -11.05
N ALA A 98 -3.02 -20.26 -10.55
CA ALA A 98 -4.21 -20.63 -11.33
C ALA A 98 -5.00 -19.36 -11.71
N PRO A 99 -5.60 -19.27 -12.92
CA PRO A 99 -6.27 -18.05 -13.38
C PRO A 99 -7.32 -17.50 -12.41
N GLY A 100 -8.15 -18.38 -11.84
CA GLY A 100 -9.13 -18.00 -10.82
C GLY A 100 -8.50 -17.46 -9.53
N ALA A 101 -7.34 -18.01 -9.14
CA ALA A 101 -6.57 -17.57 -7.98
C ALA A 101 -5.96 -16.17 -8.21
N ALA A 102 -5.38 -15.92 -9.38
CA ALA A 102 -4.83 -14.61 -9.72
C ALA A 102 -5.91 -13.52 -9.71
N ILE A 103 -7.10 -13.81 -10.24
CA ILE A 103 -8.22 -12.86 -10.27
C ILE A 103 -8.74 -12.59 -8.85
N ILE A 104 -9.01 -13.62 -8.04
CA ILE A 104 -9.56 -13.41 -6.68
C ILE A 104 -8.59 -12.63 -5.78
N VAL A 105 -7.27 -12.80 -5.96
CA VAL A 105 -6.26 -12.02 -5.24
C VAL A 105 -6.39 -10.53 -5.54
N ALA A 106 -6.62 -10.14 -6.79
CA ALA A 106 -6.81 -8.74 -7.17
C ALA A 106 -7.96 -8.09 -6.40
N TYR A 107 -9.11 -8.79 -6.35
CA TYR A 107 -10.28 -8.31 -5.61
C TYR A 107 -10.04 -8.28 -4.10
N ARG A 108 -9.37 -9.29 -3.53
CA ARG A 108 -9.08 -9.35 -2.09
C ARG A 108 -8.04 -8.31 -1.66
N LEU A 109 -7.07 -7.97 -2.52
CA LEU A 109 -6.16 -6.84 -2.29
C LEU A 109 -6.94 -5.52 -2.20
N ALA A 110 -7.88 -5.30 -3.11
CA ALA A 110 -8.76 -4.12 -3.04
C ALA A 110 -9.66 -4.13 -1.80
N ALA A 111 -10.13 -5.30 -1.36
CA ALA A 111 -10.93 -5.44 -0.15
C ALA A 111 -10.14 -5.16 1.14
N LEU A 112 -8.82 -5.35 1.10
CA LEU A 112 -7.88 -5.08 2.19
C LEU A 112 -7.37 -3.64 2.21
N ASP A 113 -7.94 -2.75 1.38
CA ASP A 113 -7.51 -1.36 1.24
C ASP A 113 -6.02 -1.23 0.88
N ALA A 114 -5.51 -2.17 0.04
CA ALA A 114 -4.17 -2.07 -0.49
C ALA A 114 -3.98 -0.76 -1.26
N GLY A 115 -2.78 -0.18 -1.20
CA GLY A 115 -2.45 1.05 -1.91
C GLY A 115 -2.75 0.93 -3.41
N THR A 116 -3.16 2.02 -4.05
CA THR A 116 -3.60 2.02 -5.46
C THR A 116 -2.54 1.42 -6.38
N ALA A 117 -1.26 1.71 -6.14
CA ALA A 117 -0.12 1.14 -6.87
C ALA A 117 -0.01 -0.39 -6.75
N VAL A 118 -0.38 -0.96 -5.60
CA VAL A 118 -0.36 -2.40 -5.34
C VAL A 118 -1.49 -3.08 -6.09
N VAL A 119 -2.72 -2.58 -5.95
CA VAL A 119 -3.90 -3.20 -6.57
C VAL A 119 -3.84 -3.07 -8.10
N LEU A 120 -3.51 -1.88 -8.61
CA LEU A 120 -3.34 -1.68 -10.05
C LEU A 120 -2.13 -2.46 -10.57
N GLY A 121 -1.04 -2.54 -9.82
CA GLY A 121 0.12 -3.34 -10.20
C GLY A 121 -0.24 -4.79 -10.43
N TRP A 122 -0.99 -5.38 -9.50
CA TRP A 122 -1.49 -6.75 -9.63
C TRP A 122 -2.43 -6.92 -10.83
N LEU A 123 -3.39 -6.00 -10.97
CA LEU A 123 -4.35 -6.01 -12.07
C LEU A 123 -3.64 -5.95 -13.43
N ILE A 124 -2.69 -5.04 -13.60
CA ILE A 124 -1.93 -4.86 -14.84
C ILE A 124 -1.04 -6.07 -15.11
N ALA A 125 -0.41 -6.65 -14.09
CA ALA A 125 0.35 -7.87 -14.23
C ALA A 125 -0.51 -9.06 -14.70
N CYS A 126 -1.76 -9.18 -14.24
CA CYS A 126 -2.70 -10.18 -14.75
C CYS A 126 -3.04 -9.99 -16.24
N LEU A 127 -3.18 -8.73 -16.68
CA LEU A 127 -3.44 -8.43 -18.10
C LEU A 127 -2.22 -8.68 -18.99
N GLN A 128 -1.02 -8.34 -18.50
CA GLN A 128 0.24 -8.60 -19.21
C GLN A 128 0.49 -10.11 -19.35
N ALA A 129 0.19 -10.88 -18.31
CA ALA A 129 0.28 -12.34 -18.30
C ALA A 129 -0.83 -13.04 -19.11
N ASP A 130 -1.80 -12.30 -19.64
CA ASP A 130 -2.98 -12.83 -20.34
C ASP A 130 -3.71 -13.92 -19.56
N VAL A 131 -3.94 -13.67 -18.27
CA VAL A 131 -4.67 -14.60 -17.43
C VAL A 131 -6.09 -14.78 -18.00
N GLU A 132 -6.46 -16.04 -18.22
CA GLU A 132 -7.70 -16.42 -18.90
C GLU A 132 -8.94 -15.72 -18.29
N HIS A 133 -9.76 -15.06 -19.13
CA HIS A 133 -10.96 -14.33 -18.72
C HIS A 133 -10.73 -13.19 -17.69
N ALA A 134 -9.50 -12.70 -17.51
CA ALA A 134 -9.22 -11.63 -16.55
C ALA A 134 -9.78 -10.27 -16.98
N GLY A 135 -9.85 -9.98 -18.29
CA GLY A 135 -10.22 -8.65 -18.81
C GLY A 135 -11.57 -8.12 -18.32
N GLU A 136 -12.65 -8.88 -18.51
CA GLU A 136 -14.00 -8.44 -18.14
C GLU A 136 -14.17 -8.28 -16.62
N ARG A 137 -13.63 -9.22 -15.85
CA ARG A 137 -13.72 -9.20 -14.38
C ARG A 137 -12.92 -8.02 -13.82
N LEU A 138 -11.68 -7.84 -14.28
CA LEU A 138 -10.80 -6.78 -13.80
C LEU A 138 -11.23 -5.39 -14.25
N ALA A 139 -12.01 -5.25 -15.33
CA ALA A 139 -12.57 -3.95 -15.73
C ALA A 139 -13.47 -3.35 -14.64
N GLY A 140 -14.35 -4.15 -14.03
CA GLY A 140 -15.19 -3.70 -12.92
C GLY A 140 -14.37 -3.28 -11.69
N LEU A 141 -13.27 -3.99 -11.43
CA LEU A 141 -12.34 -3.65 -10.36
C LEU A 141 -11.60 -2.33 -10.64
N LEU A 142 -11.15 -2.09 -11.87
CA LEU A 142 -10.52 -0.83 -12.25
C LEU A 142 -11.47 0.35 -12.03
N LEU A 143 -12.73 0.23 -12.46
CA LEU A 143 -13.74 1.27 -12.27
C LEU A 143 -13.95 1.59 -10.79
N TYR A 144 -13.95 0.57 -9.92
CA TYR A 144 -14.03 0.76 -8.47
C TYR A 144 -12.82 1.54 -7.93
N ILE A 145 -11.60 1.13 -8.30
CA ILE A 145 -10.37 1.78 -7.86
C ILE A 145 -10.31 3.23 -8.37
N GLY A 146 -10.67 3.46 -9.63
CA GLY A 146 -10.74 4.80 -10.22
C GLY A 146 -11.76 5.71 -9.55
N ARG A 147 -12.86 5.15 -9.02
CA ARG A 147 -13.81 5.93 -8.20
C ARG A 147 -13.28 6.24 -6.81
N GLN A 148 -12.50 5.33 -6.22
CA GLN A 148 -11.90 5.55 -4.90
C GLN A 148 -10.72 6.52 -4.94
N PHE A 149 -9.82 6.36 -5.92
CA PHE A 149 -8.56 7.09 -6.04
C PHE A 149 -8.40 7.64 -7.46
N PRO A 150 -9.28 8.56 -7.92
CA PRO A 150 -9.29 9.03 -9.31
C PRO A 150 -7.96 9.64 -9.75
N GLY A 151 -7.31 10.44 -8.89
CA GLY A 151 -6.07 11.13 -9.24
C GLY A 151 -4.89 10.17 -9.39
N THR A 152 -4.72 9.28 -8.43
CA THR A 152 -3.65 8.28 -8.39
C THR A 152 -3.85 7.24 -9.50
N THR A 153 -5.09 6.80 -9.71
CA THR A 153 -5.44 5.87 -10.79
C THR A 153 -5.14 6.46 -12.16
N SER A 154 -5.59 7.69 -12.46
CA SER A 154 -5.30 8.32 -13.76
C SER A 154 -3.80 8.42 -14.01
N ARG A 155 -3.04 8.88 -13.00
CA ARG A 155 -1.58 9.06 -13.11
C ARG A 155 -0.85 7.74 -13.39
N LEU A 156 -1.28 6.65 -12.76
CA LEU A 156 -0.69 5.33 -12.98
C LEU A 156 -1.08 4.76 -14.34
N LEU A 157 -2.32 4.97 -14.79
CA LEU A 157 -2.78 4.56 -16.12
C LEU A 157 -2.04 5.31 -17.25
N ASP A 158 -1.68 6.58 -17.04
CA ASP A 158 -0.94 7.40 -18.02
C ASP A 158 0.47 6.88 -18.32
N ARG A 159 1.03 6.06 -17.41
CA ARG A 159 2.38 5.49 -17.53
C ARG A 159 2.36 4.07 -18.13
N LEU A 160 1.19 3.56 -18.52
CA LEU A 160 1.08 2.22 -19.10
C LEU A 160 1.65 2.15 -20.51
N ASP A 161 2.12 0.96 -20.87
CA ASP A 161 2.55 0.63 -22.23
C ASP A 161 1.38 0.82 -23.22
N PRO A 162 1.53 1.65 -24.27
CA PRO A 162 0.53 1.81 -25.32
C PRO A 162 0.07 0.49 -25.96
N ALA A 163 0.94 -0.52 -26.04
CA ALA A 163 0.58 -1.84 -26.58
C ALA A 163 -0.46 -2.55 -25.69
N LEU A 164 -0.34 -2.41 -24.37
CA LEU A 164 -1.31 -2.96 -23.43
C LEU A 164 -2.66 -2.24 -23.54
N VAL A 165 -2.64 -0.91 -23.69
CA VAL A 165 -3.87 -0.11 -23.86
C VAL A 165 -4.56 -0.45 -25.18
N ALA A 166 -3.81 -0.68 -26.25
CA ALA A 166 -4.37 -1.13 -27.52
C ALA A 166 -5.04 -2.50 -27.42
N ARG A 167 -4.47 -3.41 -26.61
CA ARG A 167 -5.05 -4.73 -26.34
C ARG A 167 -6.31 -4.67 -25.47
N TYR A 168 -6.36 -3.72 -24.52
CA TYR A 168 -7.47 -3.56 -23.59
C TYR A 168 -8.02 -2.12 -23.61
N PRO A 169 -8.90 -1.78 -24.58
CA PRO A 169 -9.36 -0.40 -24.81
C PRO A 169 -10.04 0.25 -23.59
N TRP A 170 -10.69 -0.55 -22.74
CA TRP A 170 -11.36 -0.08 -21.51
C TRP A 170 -10.39 0.57 -20.51
N LEU A 171 -9.07 0.30 -20.59
CA LEU A 171 -8.05 1.04 -19.83
C LEU A 171 -8.03 2.52 -20.23
N GLY A 172 -8.04 2.77 -21.54
CA GLY A 172 -8.09 4.12 -22.13
C GLY A 172 -9.43 4.80 -21.86
N GLU A 173 -10.54 4.08 -22.02
CA GLU A 173 -11.89 4.59 -21.74
C GLU A 173 -12.07 4.98 -20.26
N THR A 174 -11.53 4.16 -19.34
CA THR A 174 -11.58 4.48 -17.92
C THR A 174 -10.79 5.74 -17.62
N ARG A 175 -9.61 5.90 -18.23
CA ARG A 175 -8.83 7.14 -18.08
C ARG A 175 -9.60 8.36 -18.58
N THR A 176 -10.23 8.29 -19.76
CA THR A 176 -11.02 9.42 -20.27
C THR A 176 -12.21 9.73 -19.36
N ALA A 177 -12.90 8.71 -18.86
CA ALA A 177 -14.01 8.89 -17.94
C ALA A 177 -13.57 9.55 -16.61
N LEU A 178 -12.38 9.22 -16.10
CA LEU A 178 -11.83 9.86 -14.91
C LEU A 178 -11.49 11.34 -15.15
N ALA A 179 -10.91 11.66 -16.30
CA ALA A 179 -10.62 13.04 -16.69
C ALA A 179 -11.90 13.88 -16.83
N ASP A 180 -12.93 13.34 -17.49
CA ASP A 180 -14.22 14.00 -17.66
C ASP A 180 -14.93 14.21 -16.31
N ALA A 181 -14.86 13.24 -15.41
CA ALA A 181 -15.40 13.36 -14.06
C ALA A 181 -14.66 14.43 -13.25
N ALA A 182 -13.33 14.53 -13.38
CA ALA A 182 -12.52 15.56 -12.75
C ALA A 182 -12.87 16.96 -13.27
N ALA A 183 -12.99 17.11 -14.59
CA ALA A 183 -13.38 18.38 -15.22
C ALA A 183 -14.80 18.81 -14.80
N SER A 184 -15.74 17.87 -14.79
CA SER A 184 -17.12 18.10 -14.34
C SER A 184 -17.19 18.54 -12.88
N ARG A 185 -16.34 17.95 -12.02
CA ARG A 185 -16.25 18.33 -10.60
C ARG A 185 -15.64 19.72 -10.42
N ALA A 186 -14.61 20.06 -11.20
CA ALA A 186 -14.02 21.40 -11.16
C ALA A 186 -14.99 22.49 -11.64
N ALA A 187 -15.89 22.16 -12.56
CA ALA A 187 -16.94 23.06 -13.04
C ALA A 187 -18.19 23.11 -12.15
N ALA A 188 -18.30 22.23 -11.14
CA ALA A 188 -19.49 22.15 -10.30
C ALA A 188 -19.69 23.43 -9.46
N PRO A 189 -20.92 23.94 -9.32
CA PRO A 189 -21.17 25.14 -8.53
C PRO A 189 -20.87 24.90 -7.05
N THR A 190 -20.11 25.81 -6.44
CA THR A 190 -19.83 25.77 -5.00
C THR A 190 -21.07 26.18 -4.21
N LEU A 191 -21.70 25.23 -3.52
CA LEU A 191 -22.82 25.50 -2.62
C LEU A 191 -22.31 26.18 -1.35
N LYS A 192 -22.79 27.40 -1.07
CA LYS A 192 -22.39 28.18 0.12
C LYS A 192 -22.68 27.44 1.43
N GLU A 193 -23.69 26.58 1.44
CA GLU A 193 -24.11 25.75 2.58
C GLU A 193 -23.07 24.67 2.95
N LEU A 194 -22.29 24.20 1.97
CA LEU A 194 -21.24 23.20 2.18
C LEU A 194 -19.87 23.83 2.42
N VAL A 195 -19.79 25.16 2.36
CA VAL A 195 -18.57 25.91 2.60
C VAL A 195 -18.49 26.22 4.09
N LEU A 196 -17.52 25.61 4.79
CA LEU A 196 -17.23 25.91 6.19
C LEU A 196 -17.09 27.43 6.40
N ALA A 197 -17.71 27.96 7.45
CA ALA A 197 -17.53 29.34 7.85
C ALA A 197 -16.06 29.61 8.20
N VAL A 198 -15.62 30.87 8.12
CA VAL A 198 -14.21 31.23 8.37
C VAL A 198 -13.76 30.78 9.77
N ALA A 199 -14.61 30.98 10.78
CA ALA A 199 -14.33 30.53 12.15
C ALA A 199 -14.14 29.01 12.25
N ASP A 200 -14.98 28.22 11.57
CA ASP A 200 -14.87 26.76 11.58
C ASP A 200 -13.61 26.27 10.85
N ARG A 201 -13.20 26.97 9.78
CA ARG A 201 -11.93 26.67 9.08
C ARG A 201 -10.73 26.90 9.98
N GLU A 202 -10.74 27.95 10.79
CA GLU A 202 -9.65 28.20 11.75
C GLU A 202 -9.60 27.13 12.84
N ILE A 203 -10.76 26.68 13.33
CA ILE A 203 -10.84 25.59 14.30
C ILE A 203 -10.26 24.31 13.69
N LEU A 204 -10.70 23.97 12.48
CA LEU A 204 -10.22 22.79 11.74
C LEU A 204 -8.72 22.88 11.43
N HIS A 205 -8.21 24.06 11.07
CA HIS A 205 -6.78 24.28 10.87
C HIS A 205 -5.98 24.06 12.15
N ARG A 206 -6.45 24.61 13.28
CA ARG A 206 -5.82 24.39 14.60
C ARG A 206 -5.86 22.92 15.01
N GLN A 207 -6.96 22.20 14.73
CA GLN A 207 -7.06 20.77 14.98
C GLN A 207 -6.03 19.98 14.15
N ARG A 208 -5.91 20.26 12.84
CA ARG A 208 -4.92 19.61 11.97
C ARG A 208 -3.49 19.82 12.46
N ILE A 209 -3.14 21.04 12.89
CA ILE A 209 -1.80 21.31 13.46
C ILE A 209 -1.56 20.47 14.72
N ARG A 210 -2.57 20.34 15.60
CA ARG A 210 -2.46 19.51 16.80
C ARG A 210 -2.29 18.04 16.44
N GLU A 211 -3.10 17.52 15.52
CA GLU A 211 -2.99 16.14 15.04
C GLU A 211 -1.61 15.85 14.45
N GLN A 212 -1.09 16.74 13.60
CA GLN A 212 0.26 16.60 13.04
C GLN A 212 1.32 16.55 14.14
N ARG A 213 1.24 17.45 15.13
CA ARG A 213 2.16 17.45 16.26
C ARG A 213 2.08 16.15 17.07
N ASP A 214 0.88 15.66 17.33
CA ASP A 214 0.67 14.43 18.10
C ASP A 214 1.16 13.20 17.32
N ILE A 215 1.01 13.18 15.99
CA ILE A 215 1.59 12.14 15.10
C ILE A 215 3.11 12.17 15.17
N HIS A 216 3.74 13.35 15.04
CA HIS A 216 5.19 13.49 15.14
C HIS A 216 5.71 13.03 16.51
N GLN A 217 5.05 13.45 17.59
CA GLN A 217 5.44 13.05 18.94
C GLN A 217 5.35 11.52 19.12
N ARG A 218 4.27 10.87 18.65
CA ARG A 218 4.14 9.40 18.72
C ARG A 218 5.16 8.67 17.87
N ALA A 219 5.49 9.21 16.68
CA ALA A 219 6.52 8.67 15.81
C ALA A 219 7.90 8.76 16.47
N GLU A 220 8.21 9.88 17.13
CA GLU A 220 9.43 10.06 17.93
C GLU A 220 9.48 9.07 19.10
N GLU A 221 8.40 8.95 19.88
CA GLU A 221 8.32 8.01 21.02
C GLU A 221 8.53 6.54 20.61
N THR A 222 8.11 6.19 19.39
CA THR A 222 8.21 4.82 18.87
C THR A 222 9.55 4.58 18.16
N SER A 223 10.29 5.63 17.82
CA SER A 223 11.55 5.53 17.09
C SER A 223 12.67 4.93 17.94
N VAL A 224 13.34 3.91 17.37
CA VAL A 224 14.54 3.31 17.98
C VAL A 224 15.68 4.33 18.06
N LEU A 225 15.72 5.33 17.17
CA LEU A 225 16.74 6.38 17.17
C LEU A 225 16.67 7.25 18.42
N MET A 226 15.46 7.54 18.94
CA MET A 226 15.29 8.33 20.16
C MET A 226 15.80 7.63 21.43
N ARG A 227 16.11 6.33 21.37
CA ARG A 227 16.79 5.62 22.47
C ARG A 227 18.28 5.97 22.56
N PHE A 228 18.87 6.49 21.47
CA PHE A 228 20.28 6.85 21.37
C PHE A 228 20.50 8.37 21.28
N MET A 229 19.42 9.16 21.20
CA MET A 229 19.46 10.60 20.94
C MET A 229 18.68 11.32 22.04
N THR A 230 19.37 12.13 22.84
CA THR A 230 18.82 12.69 24.08
C THR A 230 18.15 14.05 23.89
N ARG A 231 18.48 14.82 22.84
CA ARG A 231 17.85 16.12 22.60
C ARG A 231 18.08 16.66 21.19
N SER A 232 16.99 17.14 20.57
CA SER A 232 17.02 18.00 19.39
C SER A 232 16.84 19.45 19.84
N HIS A 233 17.75 20.34 19.46
CA HIS A 233 17.58 21.78 19.66
C HIS A 233 17.61 22.48 18.29
N PHE A 234 16.54 23.24 18.00
CA PHE A 234 16.41 24.00 16.76
C PHE A 234 17.32 25.23 16.83
N LYS A 235 18.41 25.21 16.07
CA LYS A 235 19.22 26.41 15.80
C LYS A 235 18.78 26.93 14.43
N TYR A 236 17.75 27.77 14.43
CA TYR A 236 17.14 28.37 13.23
C TYR A 236 16.34 27.38 12.36
N ALA A 237 15.31 27.88 11.66
CA ALA A 237 14.24 27.11 11.02
C ALA A 237 14.67 26.10 9.92
N ARG A 238 15.97 25.87 9.70
CA ARG A 238 16.51 24.96 8.68
C ARG A 238 17.54 23.97 9.20
N GLU A 239 17.97 24.07 10.46
CA GLU A 239 18.99 23.20 11.04
C GLU A 239 18.57 22.69 12.43
N VAL A 240 18.64 21.39 12.62
CA VAL A 240 18.45 20.74 13.92
C VAL A 240 19.81 20.25 14.40
N ALA A 241 20.24 20.70 15.58
CA ALA A 241 21.39 20.12 16.24
C ALA A 241 20.92 18.89 17.02
N LEU A 242 21.46 17.73 16.66
CA LEU A 242 21.21 16.47 17.33
C LEU A 242 22.36 16.18 18.29
N GLN A 243 22.02 15.94 19.56
CA GLN A 243 22.98 15.57 20.60
C GLN A 243 23.00 14.05 20.76
N PHE A 244 24.17 13.45 20.57
CA PHE A 244 24.42 12.02 20.79
C PHE A 244 25.27 11.84 22.04
N GLU A 245 24.93 10.84 22.86
CA GLU A 245 25.82 10.34 23.92
C GLU A 245 26.46 9.04 23.43
N VAL A 246 27.78 9.06 23.23
CA VAL A 246 28.58 7.88 22.90
C VAL A 246 29.67 7.76 23.95
N ASP A 247 29.67 6.66 24.70
CA ASP A 247 30.70 6.34 25.72
C ASP A 247 31.00 7.47 26.72
N GLY A 248 29.96 8.20 27.15
CA GLY A 248 30.06 9.30 28.12
C GLY A 248 30.56 10.63 27.54
N ALA A 249 30.83 10.70 26.23
CA ALA A 249 31.11 11.94 25.52
C ALA A 249 29.86 12.43 24.77
N THR A 250 29.58 13.73 24.89
CA THR A 250 28.51 14.40 24.16
C THR A 250 29.03 14.90 22.81
N ALA A 251 28.42 14.46 21.72
CA ALA A 251 28.69 14.98 20.38
C ALA A 251 27.45 15.72 19.83
N GLU A 252 27.63 16.93 19.31
CA GLU A 252 26.60 17.67 18.58
C GLU A 252 26.85 17.55 17.08
N GLN A 253 25.85 17.12 16.31
CA GLN A 253 25.89 17.16 14.85
C GLN A 253 24.74 18.01 14.31
N PRO A 254 25.02 19.06 13.51
CA PRO A 254 23.98 19.78 12.80
C PRO A 254 23.48 18.93 11.63
N VAL A 255 22.16 18.73 11.57
CA VAL A 255 21.46 18.09 10.45
C VAL A 255 20.59 19.13 9.77
N VAL A 256 20.82 19.35 8.47
CA VAL A 256 19.98 20.21 7.65
C VAL A 256 18.61 19.54 7.52
N MET A 257 17.54 20.25 7.90
CA MET A 257 16.18 19.75 7.72
C MET A 257 15.85 19.72 6.23
N GLN A 258 15.81 18.53 5.65
CA GLN A 258 15.19 18.32 4.35
C GLN A 258 13.68 18.19 4.58
N GLU A 259 12.89 19.10 4.00
CA GLU A 259 11.44 18.98 3.99
C GLU A 259 11.05 17.82 3.05
N HIS A 260 10.84 16.64 3.61
CA HIS A 260 10.23 15.53 2.89
C HIS A 260 8.71 15.60 3.10
N GLY A 261 8.01 16.13 2.10
CA GLY A 261 6.55 16.14 2.05
C GLY A 261 6.04 14.94 1.27
N LEU A 262 5.06 14.23 1.84
CA LEU A 262 4.34 13.16 1.16
C LEU A 262 2.87 13.56 1.03
N SER A 263 2.34 13.49 -0.19
CA SER A 263 0.93 13.74 -0.48
C SER A 263 0.28 12.46 -0.98
N VAL A 264 -0.80 12.05 -0.31
CA VAL A 264 -1.54 10.82 -0.63
C VAL A 264 -3.00 11.19 -0.86
N GLU A 265 -3.60 10.55 -1.86
CA GLU A 265 -5.03 10.65 -2.11
C GLU A 265 -5.80 9.78 -1.11
N LEU A 266 -6.85 10.32 -0.51
CA LEU A 266 -7.74 9.59 0.37
C LEU A 266 -8.87 8.90 -0.42
N PRO A 267 -9.36 7.74 0.02
CA PRO A 267 -10.44 7.02 -0.65
C PRO A 267 -11.73 7.83 -0.64
N PHE A 268 -12.18 8.26 -1.82
CA PHE A 268 -13.31 9.17 -1.97
C PHE A 268 -14.62 8.63 -1.40
N LEU A 269 -14.96 7.38 -1.73
CA LEU A 269 -16.22 6.77 -1.34
C LEU A 269 -16.25 6.35 0.13
N ASP A 270 -15.10 6.08 0.76
CA ASP A 270 -15.04 5.85 2.21
C ASP A 270 -15.41 7.12 2.98
N MET A 271 -15.06 8.28 2.42
CA MET A 271 -15.41 9.59 2.98
C MET A 271 -16.89 9.95 2.74
N SER A 272 -17.46 9.59 1.59
CA SER A 272 -18.83 9.97 1.24
C SER A 272 -19.91 8.96 1.65
N ASP A 273 -19.59 7.66 1.65
CA ASP A 273 -20.54 6.56 1.87
C ASP A 273 -19.86 5.37 2.59
N PRO A 274 -19.48 5.54 3.89
CA PRO A 274 -18.76 4.51 4.63
C PRO A 274 -19.59 3.22 4.82
N VAL A 275 -20.91 3.32 4.92
CA VAL A 275 -21.79 2.15 5.11
C VAL A 275 -21.90 1.33 3.82
N GLY A 276 -22.09 1.98 2.68
CA GLY A 276 -22.09 1.30 1.38
C GLY A 276 -20.73 0.67 1.06
N GLN A 277 -19.63 1.28 1.53
CA GLN A 277 -18.30 0.71 1.36
C GLN A 277 -18.10 -0.63 2.07
N VAL A 278 -18.66 -0.83 3.25
CA VAL A 278 -18.63 -2.14 3.93
C VAL A 278 -19.26 -3.23 3.04
N SER A 279 -20.39 -2.92 2.40
CA SER A 279 -21.06 -3.85 1.49
C SER A 279 -20.25 -4.12 0.21
N ARG A 280 -19.61 -3.10 -0.36
CA ARG A 280 -18.72 -3.25 -1.51
C ARG A 280 -17.50 -4.11 -1.18
N ARG A 281 -16.84 -3.87 -0.05
CA ARG A 281 -15.70 -4.69 0.42
C ARG A 281 -16.07 -6.16 0.62
N ARG A 282 -17.27 -6.45 1.15
CA ARG A 282 -17.76 -7.83 1.28
C ARG A 282 -17.92 -8.53 -0.08
N ARG A 283 -18.32 -7.81 -1.14
CA ARG A 283 -18.37 -8.33 -2.51
C ARG A 283 -16.97 -8.57 -3.07
N LEU A 284 -16.05 -7.63 -2.86
CA LEU A 284 -14.65 -7.78 -3.25
C LEU A 284 -14.00 -9.03 -2.62
N VAL A 285 -14.26 -9.32 -1.33
CA VAL A 285 -13.73 -10.54 -0.68
C VAL A 285 -14.18 -11.83 -1.40
N ARG A 286 -15.38 -11.83 -1.99
CA ARG A 286 -15.95 -12.95 -2.75
C ARG A 286 -15.47 -13.00 -4.21
N GLY A 287 -14.81 -11.94 -4.69
CA GLY A 287 -14.42 -11.80 -6.10
C GLY A 287 -15.54 -11.35 -7.01
N ASP A 288 -16.57 -10.73 -6.43
CA ASP A 288 -17.71 -10.15 -7.13
C ASP A 288 -17.42 -8.69 -7.50
N VAL A 289 -18.02 -8.22 -8.60
CA VAL A 289 -17.93 -6.82 -9.01
C VAL A 289 -18.62 -5.93 -7.94
N PRO A 290 -17.93 -4.88 -7.44
CA PRO A 290 -18.45 -4.01 -6.38
C PRO A 290 -19.52 -3.02 -6.84
#